data_AF-A0A943J1V7-F1
#
_entry.id   AF-A0A943J1V7-F1
#
_cell.length_a   1.000
_cell.length_b   1.000
_cell.length_c   1.000
_cell.angle_alpha   90.00
_cell.angle_beta   90.00
_cell.angle_gamma   90.00
#
_symmetry.space_group_name_H-M   'P 1'
#
loop_
_entity.id
_entity.type
_entity.pdbx_description
1 polymer ?
#
loop_
_entity_poly.entity_id
_entity_poly.type
_entity_poly.pdbx_seq_one_letter_code
_entity_poly.pdbx_strand_id
1 'polypeptide(L)'
;MREVILDGNLMKTIKSAHTMFSEALSFSERYRNNMDSLFDELLNIGSDVSVRIINYSAMHKNLGEYAEIYRSIFEDVSKLNPKLSVTFED
;
A
#
# COMPACT_ATOMS: atom_id res chain seq x y z
N MET A 1 14.47 -5.60 9.47
CA MET A 1 13.84 -4.72 8.46
C MET A 1 13.38 -5.59 7.31
N ARG A 2 12.08 -5.56 6.99
CA ARG A 2 11.47 -6.29 5.88
C ARG A 2 11.35 -5.37 4.66
N GLU A 3 11.72 -5.83 3.48
CA GLU A 3 11.47 -5.10 2.23
C GLU A 3 10.30 -5.75 1.49
N VAL A 4 9.39 -4.91 1.00
CA VAL A 4 8.19 -5.32 0.26
C VAL A 4 8.15 -4.55 -1.06
N ILE A 5 8.14 -5.29 -2.17
CA ILE A 5 8.03 -4.73 -3.51
C ILE A 5 6.66 -5.07 -4.05
N LEU A 6 5.92 -4.04 -4.49
CA LEU A 6 4.59 -4.16 -5.05
C LEU A 6 4.61 -3.64 -6.48
N ASP A 7 4.21 -4.48 -7.43
CA ASP A 7 4.20 -4.12 -8.85
C ASP A 7 2.84 -3.52 -9.27
N GLY A 8 2.85 -2.23 -9.60
CA GLY A 8 1.68 -1.50 -10.11
C GLY A 8 1.10 -2.07 -11.40
N ASN A 9 1.88 -2.84 -12.17
CA ASN A 9 1.36 -3.58 -13.32
C ASN A 9 0.36 -4.66 -12.92
N LEU A 10 0.46 -5.23 -11.72
CA LEU A 10 -0.43 -6.29 -11.25
C LEU A 10 -1.72 -5.72 -10.61
N MET A 11 -1.72 -4.44 -10.27
CA MET A 11 -2.87 -3.74 -9.68
C MET A 11 -3.85 -3.28 -10.77
N LYS A 12 -4.64 -4.22 -11.32
CA LYS A 12 -5.61 -3.96 -12.40
C LYS A 12 -6.96 -3.45 -11.91
N THR A 13 -7.29 -3.71 -10.65
CA THR A 13 -8.54 -3.32 -10.00
C THR A 13 -8.28 -2.88 -8.55
N ILE A 14 -9.21 -2.13 -7.97
CA ILE A 14 -9.21 -1.78 -6.54
C ILE A 14 -9.07 -3.04 -5.67
N LYS A 15 -9.83 -4.10 -6.01
CA LYS A 15 -9.77 -5.38 -5.30
C LYS A 15 -8.38 -6.01 -5.37
N SER A 16 -7.77 -6.10 -6.55
CA SER A 16 -6.42 -6.68 -6.68
C SER A 16 -5.36 -5.87 -5.94
N ALA A 17 -5.49 -4.53 -5.89
CA ALA A 17 -4.58 -3.69 -5.11
C ALA A 17 -4.70 -4.00 -3.60
N HIS A 18 -5.92 -4.01 -3.06
CA HIS A 18 -6.17 -4.37 -1.65
C HIS A 18 -5.68 -5.79 -1.31
N THR A 19 -5.91 -6.78 -2.20
CA THR A 19 -5.38 -8.14 -2.01
C THR A 19 -3.85 -8.14 -1.95
N MET A 20 -3.19 -7.45 -2.88
CA MET A 20 -1.73 -7.35 -2.87
C MET A 20 -1.19 -6.67 -1.60
N PHE A 21 -1.81 -5.57 -1.16
CA PHE A 21 -1.41 -4.90 0.08
C PHE A 21 -1.56 -5.84 1.27
N SER A 22 -2.72 -6.48 1.41
CA SER A 22 -3.03 -7.39 2.51
C SER A 22 -2.07 -8.57 2.59
N GLU A 23 -1.81 -9.23 1.46
CA GLU A 23 -0.93 -10.40 1.40
C GLU A 23 0.53 -10.01 1.68
N ALA A 24 1.04 -9.00 0.98
CA ALA A 24 2.44 -8.62 1.06
C ALA A 24 2.81 -7.99 2.41
N LEU A 25 1.89 -7.24 3.01
CA LEU A 25 2.10 -6.62 4.31
C LEU A 25 1.64 -7.49 5.47
N SER A 26 0.96 -8.60 5.20
CA SER A 26 0.42 -9.54 6.20
C SER A 26 -0.60 -8.86 7.12
N PHE A 27 -1.55 -8.13 6.52
CA PHE A 27 -2.64 -7.50 7.26
C PHE A 27 -3.51 -8.53 7.98
N SER A 28 -4.17 -8.09 9.05
CA SER A 28 -5.03 -8.96 9.84
C SER A 28 -6.34 -9.33 9.14
N GLU A 29 -7.05 -10.33 9.67
CA GLU A 29 -8.39 -10.72 9.22
C GLU A 29 -9.43 -9.59 9.37
N ARG A 30 -9.11 -8.51 10.10
CA ARG A 30 -9.98 -7.34 10.27
C ARG A 30 -9.95 -6.41 9.07
N TYR A 31 -9.07 -6.63 8.10
CA TYR A 31 -8.96 -5.85 6.88
C TYR A 31 -10.21 -6.00 6.00
N ARG A 32 -10.84 -4.88 5.63
CA ARG A 32 -12.15 -4.86 4.95
C ARG A 32 -12.09 -4.42 3.50
N ASN A 33 -10.91 -4.44 2.88
CA ASN A 33 -10.70 -4.02 1.48
C ASN A 33 -11.27 -2.61 1.20
N ASN A 34 -11.03 -1.68 2.12
CA ASN A 34 -11.40 -0.27 1.99
C ASN A 34 -10.31 0.64 2.56
N MET A 35 -10.42 1.94 2.30
CA MET A 35 -9.40 2.93 2.67
C MET A 35 -9.19 3.04 4.19
N ASP A 36 -10.27 3.05 4.98
CA ASP A 36 -10.17 3.15 6.44
C ASP A 36 -9.39 1.97 7.01
N SER A 37 -9.73 0.75 6.59
CA SER A 37 -9.02 -0.44 7.05
C SER A 37 -7.58 -0.53 6.52
N LEU A 38 -7.28 0.08 5.38
CA LEU A 38 -5.90 0.20 4.88
C LEU A 38 -5.09 1.14 5.77
N PHE A 39 -5.65 2.30 6.10
CA PHE A 39 -5.02 3.24 7.01
C PHE A 39 -4.76 2.58 8.37
N ASP A 40 -5.77 1.92 8.95
CA ASP A 40 -5.66 1.24 10.24
C ASP A 40 -4.56 0.15 10.23
N GLU A 41 -4.53 -0.70 9.21
CA GLU A 41 -3.54 -1.78 9.14
C GLU A 41 -2.12 -1.23 8.95
N LEU A 42 -1.92 -0.23 8.09
CA LEU A 42 -0.62 0.42 7.90
C LEU A 42 -0.12 1.10 9.18
N LEU A 43 -1.02 1.75 9.93
CA LEU A 43 -0.69 2.45 11.17
C LEU A 43 -0.27 1.46 12.27
N ASN A 44 -0.84 0.24 12.26
CA ASN A 44 -0.58 -0.80 13.25
C ASN A 44 0.60 -1.73 12.90
N ILE A 45 1.35 -1.48 11.82
CA ILE A 45 2.57 -2.24 11.51
C ILE A 45 3.58 -2.06 12.66
N GLY A 46 3.86 -3.14 13.39
CA GLY A 46 4.72 -3.14 14.57
C GLY A 46 6.21 -3.39 14.32
N SER A 47 6.63 -3.65 13.08
CA SER A 47 8.03 -3.98 12.73
C SER A 47 8.51 -3.18 11.52
N ASP A 48 9.80 -2.85 11.48
CA ASP A 48 10.36 -1.99 10.43
C ASP A 48 10.17 -2.62 9.03
N VAL A 49 9.41 -1.94 8.19
CA VAL A 49 9.11 -2.32 6.80
C VAL A 49 9.39 -1.16 5.84
N SER A 50 9.99 -1.50 4.70
CA SER A 50 10.13 -0.59 3.57
C SER A 50 9.31 -1.11 2.39
N VAL A 51 8.39 -0.27 1.92
CA VAL A 51 7.50 -0.57 0.80
C VAL A 51 7.96 0.19 -0.43
N ARG A 52 8.15 -0.52 -1.54
CA ARG A 52 8.47 0.04 -2.85
C ARG A 52 7.35 -0.31 -3.81
N ILE A 53 6.61 0.69 -4.27
CA ILE A 53 5.59 0.53 -5.31
C ILE A 53 6.25 0.89 -6.64
N ILE A 54 6.57 -0.13 -7.44
CA ILE A 54 7.19 0.02 -8.76
C ILE A 54 6.12 0.08 -9.86
N ASN A 55 6.45 0.62 -11.02
CA ASN A 55 5.50 0.84 -12.12
C ASN A 55 4.26 1.64 -11.65
N TYR A 56 4.46 2.69 -10.86
CA TYR A 56 3.36 3.48 -10.31
C TYR A 56 2.48 4.11 -11.41
N SER A 57 3.06 4.55 -12.53
CA SER A 57 2.31 5.01 -13.70
C SER A 57 1.34 3.95 -14.23
N ALA A 58 1.70 2.66 -14.18
CA ALA A 58 0.80 1.59 -14.58
C ALA A 58 -0.35 1.39 -13.60
N MET A 59 -0.08 1.52 -12.29
CA MET A 59 -1.11 1.51 -11.25
C MET A 59 -2.08 2.68 -11.45
N HIS A 60 -1.56 3.90 -11.66
CA HIS A 60 -2.36 5.10 -11.93
C HIS A 60 -3.21 4.94 -13.20
N LYS A 61 -2.65 4.39 -14.28
CA LYS A 61 -3.41 4.09 -15.51
C LYS A 61 -4.57 3.13 -15.27
N ASN A 62 -4.42 2.14 -14.38
CA ASN A 62 -5.46 1.13 -14.14
C ASN A 62 -6.52 1.60 -13.13
N LEU A 63 -6.11 2.38 -12.11
CA LEU A 63 -6.96 2.71 -10.95
C LEU A 63 -7.43 4.16 -10.92
N GLY A 64 -6.84 5.04 -11.74
CA GLY A 64 -7.14 6.47 -11.77
C GLY A 64 -6.90 7.12 -10.41
N GLU A 65 -7.86 7.94 -9.96
CA GLU A 65 -7.80 8.67 -8.69
C GLU A 65 -7.53 7.78 -7.46
N TYR A 66 -7.91 6.50 -7.50
CA TYR A 66 -7.61 5.58 -6.42
C TYR A 66 -6.11 5.36 -6.22
N ALA A 67 -5.29 5.42 -7.27
CA ALA A 67 -3.84 5.33 -7.13
C ALA A 67 -3.28 6.48 -6.29
N GLU A 68 -3.76 7.71 -6.55
CA GLU A 68 -3.38 8.89 -5.78
C GLU A 68 -3.85 8.81 -4.33
N ILE A 69 -5.07 8.32 -4.09
CA ILE A 69 -5.59 8.09 -2.73
C ILE A 69 -4.69 7.09 -1.98
N TYR A 70 -4.32 5.97 -2.61
CA TYR A 70 -3.40 5.01 -2.00
C TYR A 70 -2.05 5.65 -1.69
N ARG A 71 -1.50 6.40 -2.64
CA ARG A 71 -0.24 7.12 -2.43
C ARG A 71 -0.31 8.03 -1.21
N SER A 72 -1.34 8.88 -1.12
CA SER A 72 -1.55 9.77 0.02
C SER A 72 -1.67 8.99 1.33
N ILE A 73 -2.43 7.90 1.38
CA ILE A 73 -2.56 7.07 2.59
C ILE A 73 -1.21 6.51 3.02
N PHE A 74 -0.45 5.90 2.11
CA PHE A 74 0.87 5.34 2.43
C PHE A 74 1.85 6.43 2.90
N GLU A 75 1.90 7.57 2.21
CA GLU A 75 2.75 8.70 2.58
C GLU A 75 2.35 9.28 3.94
N ASP A 76 1.06 9.49 4.19
CA ASP A 76 0.59 10.05 5.46
C ASP A 76 0.81 9.09 6.62
N VAL A 77 0.52 7.80 6.45
CA VAL A 77 0.79 6.81 7.49
C VAL A 77 2.30 6.65 7.73
N SER A 78 3.15 6.77 6.71
CA SER A 78 4.61 6.72 6.91
C SER A 78 5.15 7.87 7.78
N LYS A 79 4.45 9.01 7.81
CA LYS A 79 4.77 10.14 8.71
C LYS A 79 4.33 9.86 10.14
N LEU A 80 3.26 9.07 10.33
CA LEU A 80 2.66 8.75 11.63
C LEU A 80 3.27 7.50 12.26
N ASN A 81 3.67 6.53 11.44
CA ASN A 81 4.26 5.27 11.86
C ASN A 81 5.73 5.19 11.42
N PRO A 82 6.70 5.41 12.32
CA PRO A 82 8.13 5.36 11.98
C PRO A 82 8.62 3.97 11.58
N LYS A 83 7.80 2.93 11.75
CA LYS A 83 8.09 1.57 11.29
C LYS A 83 7.76 1.36 9.81
N LEU A 84 7.06 2.29 9.17
CA LEU A 84 6.69 2.22 7.76
C LEU A 84 7.47 3.29 6.97
N SER A 85 8.22 2.85 5.96
CA SER A 85 8.71 3.73 4.90
C SER A 85 8.11 3.31 3.57
N VAL A 86 7.87 4.28 2.68
CA VAL A 86 7.30 4.01 1.36
C VAL A 86 8.00 4.84 0.28
N THR A 87 8.13 4.27 -0.92
CA THR A 87 8.57 4.95 -2.13
C THR A 87 7.73 4.52 -3.33
N PHE A 88 7.58 5.43 -4.29
CA PHE A 88 6.83 5.23 -5.52
C PHE A 88 7.78 5.47 -6.69
N GLU A 89 7.91 4.47 -7.56
CA GLU A 89 8.88 4.41 -8.64
C GLU A 89 8.18 4.06 -9.96
N ASP A 90 8.74 4.53 -11.08
CA ASP A 90 8.37 4.12 -12.45
C ASP A 90 9.42 3.20 -13.05
#